data_AF-A0A6L3ZBX6-F1
#
_entry.id   AF-A0A6L3ZBX6-F1
#
_cell.length_a   1.000
_cell.length_b   1.000
_cell.length_c   1.000
_cell.angle_alpha   90.00
_cell.angle_beta   90.00
_cell.angle_gamma   90.00
#
_symmetry.space_group_name_H-M   'P 1'
#
loop_
_entity.id
_entity.type
_entity.pdbx_description
1 polymer ?
#
loop_
_entity_poly.entity_id
_entity_poly.type
_entity_poly.pdbx_seq_one_letter_code
_entity_poly.pdbx_strand_id
1 'polypeptide(L)'
;MSALTNIVKKACLMMTGILMASTVKAAEPSTSSFDMEANGIAYRIFTAAPQEAAPEGGYPVIYMVDGNRMLPIAAKLMAENSALKAVFVGIGYPTDNQEEIVRLRYFDLTPPTPDDLIPVHFNVPKTGGRDAFFDFIDNQVKPEVEKRFNVDKSRQALFGHSLGGLFTLYALFNHTNSFQSYSAADPSIWWNDRSILTDKNQFITRFKDAPRPIRLLIETSGKRGSRPGQTKQDDDRLKKLRGGPSGSDIFKELSELPQVGAAFHRFEDESHGSMIPLTVADSLNFIVLGQNPKGKNN
;
A
#
# COMPACT_ATOMS: atom_id res chain seq x y z
N MET A 1 -62.29 61.91 15.80
CA MET A 1 -61.26 62.83 15.27
C MET A 1 -59.95 62.55 16.00
N SER A 2 -58.82 62.56 15.27
CA SER A 2 -57.42 62.41 15.75
C SER A 2 -57.03 60.99 16.18
N ALA A 3 -56.49 60.13 15.29
CA ALA A 3 -55.12 60.09 14.77
C ALA A 3 -54.10 59.52 15.79
N LEU A 4 -53.68 58.26 15.56
CA LEU A 4 -52.38 57.76 16.02
C LEU A 4 -51.82 56.75 15.01
N THR A 5 -50.70 57.16 14.45
CA THR A 5 -49.84 56.55 13.44
C THR A 5 -49.24 55.24 13.95
N ASN A 6 -49.32 54.15 13.17
CA ASN A 6 -48.57 52.92 13.46
C ASN A 6 -47.54 52.65 12.36
N ILE A 7 -46.29 52.62 12.80
CA ILE A 7 -45.06 52.44 12.01
C ILE A 7 -44.91 50.96 11.66
N VAL A 8 -44.80 50.67 10.36
CA VAL A 8 -44.47 49.33 9.85
C VAL A 8 -42.98 49.07 10.06
N LYS A 9 -42.63 48.15 10.97
CA LYS A 9 -41.29 47.52 11.00
C LYS A 9 -41.35 46.19 10.26
N LYS A 10 -40.75 46.14 9.06
CA LYS A 10 -40.40 44.89 8.37
C LYS A 10 -39.27 44.20 9.13
N ALA A 11 -39.56 43.08 9.78
CA ALA A 11 -38.54 42.15 10.25
C ALA A 11 -38.24 41.16 9.11
N CYS A 12 -37.04 41.27 8.53
CA CYS A 12 -36.52 40.32 7.57
C CYS A 12 -36.02 39.10 8.36
N LEU A 13 -36.75 37.98 8.31
CA LEU A 13 -36.36 36.73 8.94
C LEU A 13 -35.32 36.05 8.05
N MET A 14 -34.03 36.23 8.33
CA MET A 14 -32.99 35.38 7.74
C MET A 14 -33.06 34.00 8.40
N MET A 15 -33.63 33.02 7.70
CA MET A 15 -33.41 31.61 8.01
C MET A 15 -31.98 31.25 7.61
N THR A 16 -31.05 31.30 8.56
CA THR A 16 -29.78 30.61 8.47
C THR A 16 -30.04 29.11 8.64
N GLY A 17 -30.21 28.42 7.51
CA GLY A 17 -30.19 26.96 7.47
C GLY A 17 -28.80 26.46 7.85
N ILE A 18 -28.66 25.96 9.07
CA ILE A 18 -27.47 25.20 9.46
C ILE A 18 -27.54 23.86 8.74
N LEU A 19 -26.77 23.69 7.66
CA LEU A 19 -26.46 22.36 7.13
C LEU A 19 -25.60 21.65 8.18
N MET A 20 -26.26 20.86 9.03
CA MET A 20 -25.58 19.81 9.78
C MET A 20 -25.16 18.75 8.75
N ALA A 21 -23.89 18.76 8.36
CA ALA A 21 -23.30 17.60 7.70
C ALA A 21 -23.33 16.46 8.73
N SER A 22 -24.36 15.60 8.66
CA SER A 22 -24.39 14.36 9.40
C SER A 22 -23.24 13.49 8.89
N THR A 23 -22.19 13.36 9.69
CA THR A 23 -21.18 12.32 9.49
C THR A 23 -21.85 10.99 9.82
N VAL A 24 -22.55 10.42 8.84
CA VAL A 24 -23.02 9.04 8.92
C VAL A 24 -21.76 8.18 8.99
N LYS A 25 -21.41 7.73 10.20
CA LYS A 25 -20.38 6.72 10.40
C LYS A 25 -20.77 5.50 9.54
N ALA A 26 -19.89 5.07 8.64
CA ALA A 26 -20.16 3.88 7.83
C ALA A 26 -20.38 2.67 8.76
N ALA A 27 -21.09 1.65 8.27
CA ALA A 27 -21.12 0.38 8.98
C ALA A 27 -19.68 -0.14 9.16
N GLU A 28 -19.34 -0.55 10.39
CA GLU A 28 -18.00 -1.07 10.70
C GLU A 28 -17.70 -2.28 9.79
N PRO A 29 -16.50 -2.36 9.19
CA PRO A 29 -16.14 -3.50 8.35
C PRO A 29 -16.18 -4.81 9.14
N SER A 30 -16.55 -5.90 8.48
CA SER A 30 -16.34 -7.24 9.04
C SER A 30 -14.85 -7.52 9.06
N THR A 31 -14.27 -7.71 10.25
CA THR A 31 -12.86 -8.06 10.41
C THR A 31 -12.72 -9.49 10.94
N SER A 32 -11.74 -10.21 10.43
CA SER A 32 -11.44 -11.59 10.83
C SER A 32 -9.96 -11.89 10.57
N SER A 33 -9.51 -13.05 11.05
CA SER A 33 -8.21 -13.59 10.69
C SER A 33 -8.22 -15.11 10.72
N PHE A 34 -7.36 -15.71 9.92
CA PHE A 34 -7.08 -17.15 9.96
C PHE A 34 -5.60 -17.38 9.69
N ASP A 35 -5.09 -18.50 10.22
CA ASP A 35 -3.68 -18.85 10.07
C ASP A 35 -3.51 -19.85 8.93
N MET A 36 -2.39 -19.73 8.23
CA MET A 36 -1.95 -20.63 7.16
C MET A 36 -0.48 -20.96 7.38
N GLU A 37 -0.01 -22.08 6.83
CA GLU A 37 1.40 -22.46 6.89
C GLU A 37 1.92 -22.71 5.48
N ALA A 38 3.07 -22.14 5.16
CA ALA A 38 3.80 -22.41 3.93
C ALA A 38 5.29 -22.20 4.15
N ASN A 39 6.13 -22.93 3.42
CA ASN A 39 7.59 -22.77 3.48
C ASN A 39 8.20 -22.92 4.89
N GLY A 40 7.52 -23.66 5.79
CA GLY A 40 7.90 -23.79 7.20
C GLY A 40 7.66 -22.54 8.04
N ILE A 41 6.83 -21.61 7.57
CA ILE A 41 6.48 -20.35 8.22
C ILE A 41 4.96 -20.33 8.44
N ALA A 42 4.55 -19.98 9.65
CA ALA A 42 3.17 -19.69 9.97
C ALA A 42 2.85 -18.22 9.61
N TYR A 43 1.80 -18.03 8.83
CA TYR A 43 1.28 -16.73 8.41
C TYR A 43 -0.09 -16.50 9.03
N ARG A 44 -0.38 -15.25 9.39
CA ARG A 44 -1.73 -14.81 9.74
C ARG A 44 -2.29 -13.97 8.60
N ILE A 45 -3.40 -14.41 8.05
CA ILE A 45 -4.16 -13.69 7.03
C ILE A 45 -5.25 -12.90 7.75
N PHE A 46 -5.08 -11.59 7.82
CA PHE A 46 -6.04 -10.64 8.35
C PHE A 46 -6.97 -10.18 7.23
N THR A 47 -8.27 -10.09 7.49
CA THR A 47 -9.24 -9.64 6.49
C THR A 47 -10.11 -8.52 7.03
N ALA A 48 -10.40 -7.52 6.21
CA ALA A 48 -11.44 -6.52 6.45
C ALA A 48 -12.30 -6.42 5.18
N ALA A 49 -13.61 -6.60 5.29
CA ALA A 49 -14.53 -6.58 4.16
C ALA A 49 -15.81 -5.78 4.46
N PRO A 50 -16.48 -5.21 3.44
CA PRO A 50 -17.79 -4.59 3.61
C PRO A 50 -18.81 -5.63 4.09
N GLN A 51 -19.77 -5.21 4.92
CA GLN A 51 -20.87 -6.08 5.36
C GLN A 51 -21.97 -6.25 4.30
N GLU A 52 -22.00 -5.33 3.33
CA GLU A 52 -22.98 -5.34 2.25
C GLU A 52 -22.70 -6.50 1.27
N ALA A 53 -23.74 -6.93 0.56
CA ALA A 53 -23.59 -7.91 -0.52
C ALA A 53 -22.64 -7.38 -1.60
N ALA A 54 -21.79 -8.26 -2.12
CA ALA A 54 -20.88 -7.92 -3.21
C ALA A 54 -21.66 -7.56 -4.48
N PRO A 55 -21.12 -6.66 -5.33
CA PRO A 55 -21.70 -6.36 -6.63
C PRO A 55 -21.65 -7.59 -7.57
N GLU A 56 -22.32 -7.51 -8.72
CA GLU A 56 -22.49 -8.62 -9.69
C GLU A 56 -21.17 -9.23 -10.21
N GLY A 57 -20.03 -8.54 -10.09
CA GLY A 57 -18.69 -9.05 -10.42
C GLY A 57 -17.79 -9.41 -9.23
N GLY A 58 -18.28 -9.26 -8.00
CA GLY A 58 -17.49 -9.40 -6.78
C GLY A 58 -16.75 -8.11 -6.37
N TYR A 59 -16.21 -8.09 -5.16
CA TYR A 59 -15.42 -6.96 -4.66
C TYR A 59 -14.02 -6.93 -5.28
N PRO A 60 -13.44 -5.75 -5.56
CA PRO A 60 -11.99 -5.65 -5.75
C PRO A 60 -11.26 -6.12 -4.49
N VAL A 61 -10.04 -6.64 -4.65
CA VAL A 61 -9.23 -7.18 -3.54
C VAL A 61 -7.88 -6.51 -3.47
N ILE A 62 -7.47 -6.12 -2.27
CA ILE A 62 -6.15 -5.54 -2.03
C ILE A 62 -5.39 -6.42 -1.05
N TYR A 63 -4.32 -7.04 -1.55
CA TYR A 63 -3.37 -7.79 -0.75
C TYR A 63 -2.28 -6.84 -0.24
N MET A 64 -2.03 -6.88 1.06
CA MET A 64 -1.08 -6.00 1.74
C MET A 64 -0.07 -6.86 2.49
N VAL A 65 1.20 -6.81 2.09
CA VAL A 65 2.27 -7.40 2.91
C VAL A 65 2.51 -6.56 4.16
N ASP A 66 3.19 -7.12 5.17
CA ASP A 66 3.28 -6.53 6.51
C ASP A 66 1.88 -6.34 7.15
N GLY A 67 0.99 -7.33 6.97
CA GLY A 67 -0.42 -7.27 7.29
C GLY A 67 -0.76 -6.88 8.73
N ASN A 68 0.08 -7.27 9.71
CA ASN A 68 -0.04 -6.87 11.12
C ASN A 68 -0.15 -5.33 11.28
N ARG A 69 0.57 -4.59 10.42
CA ARG A 69 0.61 -3.12 10.47
C ARG A 69 -0.39 -2.49 9.51
N MET A 70 -0.55 -3.04 8.31
CA MET A 70 -1.29 -2.39 7.24
C MET A 70 -2.81 -2.57 7.36
N LEU A 71 -3.27 -3.76 7.78
CA LEU A 71 -4.70 -4.07 7.80
C LEU A 71 -5.49 -3.22 8.81
N PRO A 72 -5.03 -2.99 10.07
CA PRO A 72 -5.75 -2.12 10.99
C PRO A 72 -5.98 -0.69 10.45
N ILE A 73 -4.99 -0.14 9.72
CA ILE A 73 -5.11 1.17 9.07
C ILE A 73 -6.17 1.11 7.97
N ALA A 74 -6.11 0.10 7.10
CA ALA A 74 -7.06 -0.05 6.00
C ALA A 74 -8.50 -0.26 6.49
N ALA A 75 -8.71 -1.08 7.53
CA ALA A 75 -10.01 -1.30 8.15
C ALA A 75 -10.59 -0.01 8.73
N LYS A 76 -9.78 0.78 9.44
CA LYS A 76 -10.17 2.08 9.95
C LYS A 76 -10.61 3.04 8.83
N LEU A 77 -9.83 3.11 7.75
CA LEU A 77 -10.16 3.96 6.59
C LEU A 77 -11.47 3.53 5.91
N MET A 78 -11.77 2.24 5.84
CA MET A 78 -13.07 1.75 5.34
C MET A 78 -14.23 2.19 6.24
N ALA A 79 -14.07 2.11 7.57
CA ALA A 79 -15.08 2.57 8.53
C ALA A 79 -15.34 4.08 8.46
N GLU A 80 -14.33 4.86 8.07
CA GLU A 80 -14.40 6.32 7.91
C GLU A 80 -14.93 6.73 6.53
N ASN A 81 -14.80 5.89 5.51
CA ASN A 81 -15.24 6.17 4.14
C ASN A 81 -15.95 4.96 3.51
N SER A 82 -17.28 4.99 3.50
CA SER A 82 -18.13 3.93 2.95
C SER A 82 -17.98 3.70 1.44
N ALA A 83 -17.29 4.58 0.71
CA ALA A 83 -16.98 4.36 -0.69
C ALA A 83 -15.83 3.35 -0.91
N LEU A 84 -15.00 3.09 0.10
CA LEU A 84 -13.88 2.14 0.04
C LEU A 84 -14.32 0.67 0.12
N LYS A 85 -15.23 0.26 -0.79
CA LYS A 85 -15.80 -1.08 -0.83
C LYS A 85 -14.87 -2.07 -1.56
N ALA A 86 -14.07 -2.79 -0.79
CA ALA A 86 -13.13 -3.79 -1.27
C ALA A 86 -12.82 -4.81 -0.17
N VAL A 87 -12.38 -6.01 -0.53
CA VAL A 87 -11.81 -6.95 0.44
C VAL A 87 -10.35 -6.58 0.67
N PHE A 88 -9.99 -6.21 1.89
CA PHE A 88 -8.61 -5.96 2.29
C PHE A 88 -8.04 -7.22 2.95
N VAL A 89 -6.88 -7.66 2.47
CA VAL A 89 -6.21 -8.89 2.92
C VAL A 89 -4.80 -8.52 3.38
N GLY A 90 -4.59 -8.47 4.69
CA GLY A 90 -3.26 -8.31 5.29
C GLY A 90 -2.57 -9.65 5.44
N ILE A 91 -1.41 -9.83 4.82
CA ILE A 91 -0.57 -11.03 4.95
C ILE A 91 0.54 -10.70 5.94
N GLY A 92 0.44 -11.29 7.13
CA GLY A 92 1.36 -11.06 8.23
C GLY A 92 1.68 -12.34 8.99
N TYR A 93 1.99 -12.19 10.26
CA TYR A 93 2.49 -13.29 11.11
C TYR A 93 1.65 -13.42 12.38
N PRO A 94 1.47 -14.63 12.93
CA PRO A 94 0.66 -14.88 14.12
C PRO A 94 1.39 -14.51 15.43
N THR A 95 2.01 -13.34 15.48
CA THR A 95 2.79 -12.85 16.62
C THR A 95 2.74 -11.33 16.70
N ASP A 96 2.86 -10.79 17.92
CA ASP A 96 3.03 -9.35 18.17
C ASP A 96 4.50 -8.96 18.44
N ASN A 97 5.41 -9.95 18.48
CA ASN A 97 6.83 -9.71 18.68
C ASN A 97 7.42 -9.03 17.44
N GLN A 98 7.80 -7.76 17.60
CA GLN A 98 8.33 -6.93 16.53
C GLN A 98 9.65 -7.44 15.96
N GLU A 99 10.53 -8.02 16.78
CA GLU A 99 11.81 -8.55 16.31
C GLU A 99 11.58 -9.76 15.41
N GLU A 100 10.63 -10.62 15.76
CA GLU A 100 10.28 -11.79 14.96
C GLU A 100 9.60 -11.39 13.65
N ILE A 101 8.66 -10.44 13.67
CA ILE A 101 8.06 -9.87 12.45
C ILE A 101 9.15 -9.30 11.54
N VAL A 102 10.11 -8.58 12.11
CA VAL A 102 11.26 -8.04 11.38
C VAL A 102 12.11 -9.18 10.79
N ARG A 103 12.43 -10.22 11.55
CA ARG A 103 13.19 -11.37 11.03
C ARG A 103 12.49 -12.03 9.83
N LEU A 104 11.19 -12.31 9.97
CA LEU A 104 10.40 -13.00 8.95
C LEU A 104 10.25 -12.16 7.67
N ARG A 105 9.94 -10.87 7.81
CA ARG A 105 9.78 -9.99 6.62
C ARG A 105 11.08 -9.77 5.86
N TYR A 106 12.25 -9.84 6.51
CA TYR A 106 13.52 -9.84 5.79
C TYR A 106 13.65 -11.08 4.91
N PHE A 107 13.21 -12.25 5.40
CA PHE A 107 13.20 -13.46 4.59
C PHE A 107 12.19 -13.35 3.44
N ASP A 108 10.92 -13.11 3.75
CA ASP A 108 9.81 -13.18 2.79
C ASP A 108 9.82 -12.10 1.71
N LEU A 109 10.38 -10.91 1.98
CA LEU A 109 10.24 -9.77 1.08
C LEU A 109 11.50 -9.48 0.24
N THR A 110 12.56 -10.29 0.39
CA THR A 110 13.87 -10.00 -0.23
C THR A 110 14.45 -11.19 -1.00
N PRO A 111 15.29 -10.94 -2.02
CA PRO A 111 16.06 -11.98 -2.67
C PRO A 111 17.15 -12.52 -1.74
N PRO A 112 17.78 -13.67 -2.08
CA PRO A 112 19.01 -14.08 -1.43
C PRO A 112 20.01 -12.92 -1.48
N THR A 113 20.44 -12.46 -0.32
CA THR A 113 21.25 -11.24 -0.18
C THR A 113 22.50 -11.57 0.62
N PRO A 114 23.71 -11.28 0.11
CA PRO A 114 24.95 -11.38 0.87
C PRO A 114 24.89 -10.58 2.18
N ASP A 115 25.44 -11.13 3.26
CA ASP A 115 25.36 -10.53 4.60
C ASP A 115 25.91 -9.10 4.67
N ASP A 116 26.95 -8.78 3.88
CA ASP A 116 27.58 -7.46 3.82
C ASP A 116 26.68 -6.38 3.18
N LEU A 117 25.66 -6.80 2.42
CA LEU A 117 24.66 -5.93 1.81
C LEU A 117 23.41 -5.77 2.68
N ILE A 118 23.31 -6.50 3.79
CA ILE A 118 22.20 -6.39 4.74
C ILE A 118 22.51 -5.23 5.71
N PRO A 119 21.57 -4.29 5.94
CA PRO A 119 21.84 -3.10 6.76
C PRO A 119 22.05 -3.39 8.27
N VAL A 120 21.75 -4.62 8.71
CA VAL A 120 21.83 -5.11 10.09
C VAL A 120 23.11 -5.95 10.24
N HIS A 121 23.93 -5.63 11.24
CA HIS A 121 25.23 -6.29 11.47
C HIS A 121 25.24 -7.28 12.65
N PHE A 122 24.25 -7.19 13.54
CA PHE A 122 24.09 -8.11 14.67
C PHE A 122 22.80 -8.91 14.48
N ASN A 123 22.87 -10.24 14.66
CA ASN A 123 21.76 -11.15 14.36
C ASN A 123 21.21 -10.93 12.95
N VAL A 124 22.11 -10.99 11.95
CA VAL A 124 21.77 -10.80 10.53
C VAL A 124 20.61 -11.74 10.17
N PRO A 125 19.45 -11.21 9.74
CA PRO A 125 18.31 -12.05 9.41
C PRO A 125 18.55 -12.81 8.11
N LYS A 126 18.00 -14.03 8.02
CA LYS A 126 17.96 -14.79 6.78
C LYS A 126 17.16 -14.02 5.71
N THR A 127 17.60 -14.07 4.46
CA THR A 127 16.96 -13.45 3.29
C THR A 127 16.64 -14.51 2.22
N GLY A 128 15.94 -14.13 1.15
CA GLY A 128 15.76 -14.99 -0.03
C GLY A 128 14.51 -15.83 -0.10
N GLY A 129 13.49 -15.50 0.70
CA GLY A 129 12.18 -16.14 0.65
C GLY A 129 11.23 -15.59 -0.40
N ARG A 130 11.56 -14.48 -1.09
CA ARG A 130 10.59 -13.75 -1.93
C ARG A 130 9.87 -14.57 -2.99
N ASP A 131 10.56 -15.50 -3.64
CA ASP A 131 9.94 -16.30 -4.71
C ASP A 131 8.91 -17.27 -4.10
N ALA A 132 9.30 -17.98 -3.03
CA ALA A 132 8.41 -18.91 -2.33
C ALA A 132 7.25 -18.20 -1.60
N PHE A 133 7.47 -16.99 -1.10
CA PHE A 133 6.43 -16.16 -0.50
C PHE A 133 5.44 -15.65 -1.55
N PHE A 134 5.92 -15.25 -2.74
CA PHE A 134 5.05 -14.93 -3.86
C PHE A 134 4.19 -16.14 -4.27
N ASP A 135 4.79 -17.31 -4.42
CA ASP A 135 4.06 -18.55 -4.77
C ASP A 135 3.00 -18.90 -3.71
N PHE A 136 3.29 -18.67 -2.43
CA PHE A 136 2.31 -18.80 -1.36
C PHE A 136 1.12 -17.85 -1.53
N ILE A 137 1.39 -16.57 -1.83
CA ILE A 137 0.32 -15.58 -2.06
C ILE A 137 -0.53 -15.99 -3.26
N ASP A 138 0.10 -16.30 -4.38
CA ASP A 138 -0.59 -16.50 -5.66
C ASP A 138 -1.35 -17.83 -5.70
N ASN A 139 -0.74 -18.90 -5.19
CA ASN A 139 -1.29 -20.25 -5.30
C ASN A 139 -2.05 -20.74 -4.07
N GLN A 140 -1.96 -20.05 -2.92
CA GLN A 140 -2.62 -20.48 -1.69
C GLN A 140 -3.50 -19.39 -1.08
N VAL A 141 -2.95 -18.20 -0.80
CA VAL A 141 -3.72 -17.12 -0.16
C VAL A 141 -4.86 -16.65 -1.04
N LYS A 142 -4.60 -16.36 -2.33
CA LYS A 142 -5.63 -15.94 -3.28
C LYS A 142 -6.79 -16.94 -3.39
N PRO A 143 -6.55 -18.24 -3.69
CA PRO A 143 -7.62 -19.23 -3.67
C PRO A 143 -8.40 -19.30 -2.36
N GLU A 144 -7.72 -19.12 -1.22
CA GLU A 144 -8.37 -19.20 0.09
C GLU A 144 -9.27 -18.00 0.40
N VAL A 145 -8.87 -16.81 -0.08
CA VAL A 145 -9.70 -15.60 -0.07
C VAL A 145 -10.90 -15.74 -1.00
N GLU A 146 -10.70 -16.26 -2.21
CA GLU A 146 -11.76 -16.48 -3.20
C GLU A 146 -12.85 -17.45 -2.74
N LYS A 147 -12.53 -18.40 -1.84
CA LYS A 147 -13.52 -19.27 -1.20
C LYS A 147 -14.37 -18.56 -0.13
N ARG A 148 -13.82 -17.52 0.51
CA ARG A 148 -14.45 -16.81 1.63
C ARG A 148 -15.24 -15.59 1.19
N PHE A 149 -14.82 -14.95 0.12
CA PHE A 149 -15.37 -13.68 -0.34
C PHE A 149 -15.70 -13.77 -1.83
N ASN A 150 -16.83 -13.19 -2.23
CA ASN A 150 -17.13 -12.99 -3.64
C ASN A 150 -16.26 -11.84 -4.17
N VAL A 151 -15.20 -12.18 -4.90
CA VAL A 151 -14.16 -11.25 -5.34
C VAL A 151 -14.02 -11.21 -6.86
N ASP A 152 -13.71 -10.03 -7.37
CA ASP A 152 -13.41 -9.81 -8.79
C ASP A 152 -11.92 -10.12 -9.05
N LYS A 153 -11.66 -11.27 -9.69
CA LYS A 153 -10.29 -11.71 -10.04
C LYS A 153 -9.60 -10.81 -11.07
N SER A 154 -10.36 -9.96 -11.78
CA SER A 154 -9.82 -8.95 -12.69
C SER A 154 -9.45 -7.64 -12.00
N ARG A 155 -9.72 -7.52 -10.69
CA ARG A 155 -9.44 -6.33 -9.88
C ARG A 155 -8.71 -6.67 -8.60
N GLN A 156 -7.57 -7.33 -8.75
CA GLN A 156 -6.65 -7.64 -7.66
C GLN A 156 -5.48 -6.65 -7.62
N ALA A 157 -5.10 -6.26 -6.41
CA ALA A 157 -3.99 -5.34 -6.19
C ALA A 157 -3.02 -5.83 -5.12
N LEU A 158 -1.76 -5.42 -5.25
CA LEU A 158 -0.73 -5.65 -4.24
C LEU A 158 -0.19 -4.30 -3.73
N PHE A 159 -0.17 -4.14 -2.41
CA PHE A 159 0.39 -3.00 -1.72
C PHE A 159 1.52 -3.43 -0.78
N GLY A 160 2.57 -2.62 -0.72
CA GLY A 160 3.64 -2.80 0.25
C GLY A 160 4.45 -1.53 0.48
N HIS A 161 5.04 -1.42 1.67
CA HIS A 161 5.90 -0.32 2.09
C HIS A 161 7.34 -0.79 2.33
N SER A 162 8.35 0.00 1.96
CA SER A 162 9.76 -0.32 2.22
C SER A 162 10.20 -1.62 1.54
N LEU A 163 10.61 -2.66 2.28
CA LEU A 163 10.83 -4.01 1.72
C LEU A 163 9.54 -4.57 1.10
N GLY A 164 8.37 -4.23 1.63
CA GLY A 164 7.09 -4.57 1.01
C GLY A 164 6.91 -3.86 -0.33
N GLY A 165 7.36 -2.61 -0.46
CA GLY A 165 7.34 -1.89 -1.74
C GLY A 165 8.33 -2.49 -2.74
N LEU A 166 9.50 -2.95 -2.27
CA LEU A 166 10.44 -3.75 -3.07
C LEU A 166 9.80 -5.05 -3.56
N PHE A 167 9.10 -5.77 -2.68
CA PHE A 167 8.37 -6.99 -3.03
C PHE A 167 7.24 -6.73 -4.03
N THR A 168 6.49 -5.63 -3.87
CA THR A 168 5.46 -5.22 -4.83
C THR A 168 6.04 -4.95 -6.22
N LEU A 169 7.18 -4.27 -6.30
CA LEU A 169 7.88 -4.07 -7.58
C LEU A 169 8.40 -5.39 -8.17
N TYR A 170 8.94 -6.28 -7.32
CA TYR A 170 9.34 -7.63 -7.74
C TYR A 170 8.17 -8.41 -8.35
N ALA A 171 7.00 -8.40 -7.71
CA ALA A 171 5.79 -9.04 -8.23
C ALA A 171 5.34 -8.42 -9.56
N LEU A 172 5.41 -7.10 -9.71
CA LEU A 172 5.13 -6.43 -10.99
C LEU A 172 6.08 -6.90 -12.10
N PHE A 173 7.38 -6.95 -11.83
CA PHE A 173 8.40 -7.19 -12.86
C PHE A 173 8.51 -8.66 -13.28
N ASN A 174 8.26 -9.59 -12.35
CA ASN A 174 8.46 -11.02 -12.57
C ASN A 174 7.14 -11.78 -12.72
N HIS A 175 6.04 -11.27 -12.17
CA HIS A 175 4.75 -11.94 -12.12
C HIS A 175 3.61 -11.01 -12.53
N THR A 176 3.82 -10.28 -13.63
CA THR A 176 2.96 -9.18 -14.10
C THR A 176 1.48 -9.53 -14.25
N ASN A 177 1.14 -10.80 -14.49
CA ASN A 177 -0.25 -11.23 -14.68
C ASN A 177 -1.00 -11.49 -13.37
N SER A 178 -0.29 -11.50 -12.23
CA SER A 178 -0.86 -11.86 -10.94
C SER A 178 -1.79 -10.77 -10.38
N PHE A 179 -1.49 -9.49 -10.62
CA PHE A 179 -2.31 -8.37 -10.15
C PHE A 179 -2.52 -7.34 -11.26
N GLN A 180 -3.62 -6.58 -11.21
CA GLN A 180 -3.91 -5.53 -12.18
C GLN A 180 -3.49 -4.14 -11.66
N SER A 181 -3.34 -4.00 -10.34
CA SER A 181 -2.88 -2.77 -9.71
C SER A 181 -1.75 -3.04 -8.72
N TYR A 182 -0.74 -2.18 -8.72
CA TYR A 182 0.41 -2.26 -7.82
C TYR A 182 0.60 -0.91 -7.14
N SER A 183 0.76 -0.91 -5.82
CA SER A 183 1.13 0.28 -5.05
C SER A 183 2.38 0.03 -4.22
N ALA A 184 3.47 0.68 -4.60
CA ALA A 184 4.78 0.52 -4.00
C ALA A 184 5.16 1.81 -3.26
N ALA A 185 5.01 1.78 -1.93
CA ALA A 185 5.30 2.91 -1.07
C ALA A 185 6.75 2.86 -0.55
N ASP A 186 7.50 3.92 -0.84
CA ASP A 186 8.91 4.12 -0.50
C ASP A 186 9.76 2.85 -0.71
N PRO A 187 9.71 2.24 -1.92
CA PRO A 187 10.28 0.93 -2.17
C PRO A 187 11.78 0.92 -1.92
N SER A 188 12.28 -0.13 -1.26
CA SER A 188 13.69 -0.28 -0.93
C SER A 188 14.55 -0.70 -2.14
N ILE A 189 14.57 0.13 -3.17
CA ILE A 189 15.28 -0.11 -4.43
C ILE A 189 16.77 -0.31 -4.21
N TRP A 190 17.33 0.32 -3.19
CA TRP A 190 18.73 0.20 -2.79
C TRP A 190 19.15 -1.20 -2.33
N TRP A 191 18.20 -2.06 -1.98
CA TRP A 191 18.45 -3.38 -1.43
C TRP A 191 19.28 -4.27 -2.36
N ASN A 192 20.18 -5.09 -1.78
CA ASN A 192 21.00 -6.07 -2.50
C ASN A 192 21.66 -5.46 -3.75
N ASP A 193 22.42 -4.38 -3.54
CA ASP A 193 23.07 -3.56 -4.58
C ASP A 193 22.16 -3.20 -5.76
N ARG A 194 20.92 -2.82 -5.47
CA ARG A 194 19.91 -2.44 -6.47
C ARG A 194 19.59 -3.52 -7.49
N SER A 195 19.71 -4.79 -7.10
CA SER A 195 19.38 -5.95 -7.94
C SER A 195 18.01 -5.88 -8.63
N ILE A 196 17.02 -5.24 -8.00
CA ILE A 196 15.68 -5.03 -8.57
C ILE A 196 15.68 -4.26 -9.91
N LEU A 197 16.71 -3.45 -10.19
CA LEU A 197 16.84 -2.73 -11.45
C LEU A 197 17.07 -3.68 -12.63
N THR A 198 17.69 -4.83 -12.40
CA THR A 198 17.82 -5.89 -13.41
C THR A 198 16.44 -6.45 -13.76
N ASP A 199 15.63 -6.78 -12.75
CA ASP A 199 14.25 -7.25 -12.93
C ASP A 199 13.41 -6.23 -13.73
N LYS A 200 13.50 -4.94 -13.37
CA LYS A 200 12.84 -3.83 -14.08
C LYS A 200 13.25 -3.75 -15.55
N ASN A 201 14.55 -3.81 -15.85
CA ASN A 201 15.04 -3.70 -17.22
C ASN A 201 14.52 -4.86 -18.09
N GLN A 202 14.55 -6.09 -17.55
CA GLN A 202 14.01 -7.24 -18.27
C GLN A 202 12.48 -7.14 -18.44
N PHE A 203 11.77 -6.65 -17.42
CA PHE A 203 10.34 -6.38 -17.49
C PHE A 203 10.02 -5.39 -18.61
N ILE A 204 10.71 -4.24 -18.67
CA ILE A 204 10.51 -3.22 -19.71
C ILE A 204 10.67 -3.83 -21.11
N THR A 205 11.71 -4.64 -21.32
CA THR A 205 11.93 -5.33 -22.60
C THR A 205 10.75 -6.23 -22.94
N ARG A 206 10.37 -7.16 -22.06
CA ARG A 206 9.25 -8.11 -22.31
C ARG A 206 7.90 -7.40 -22.46
N PHE A 207 7.67 -6.33 -21.71
CA PHE A 207 6.39 -5.63 -21.66
C PHE A 207 6.13 -4.84 -22.94
N LYS A 208 7.16 -4.30 -23.59
CA LYS A 208 7.03 -3.63 -24.90
C LYS A 208 6.54 -4.58 -26.00
N ASP A 209 6.90 -5.86 -25.92
CA ASP A 209 6.47 -6.88 -26.89
C ASP A 209 5.01 -7.30 -26.69
N ALA A 210 4.51 -7.29 -25.45
CA ALA A 210 3.13 -7.67 -25.13
C ALA A 210 2.51 -6.75 -24.04
N PRO A 211 2.22 -5.47 -24.38
CA PRO A 211 1.65 -4.53 -23.44
C PRO A 211 0.27 -4.97 -22.95
N ARG A 212 -0.02 -4.68 -21.69
CA ARG A 212 -1.32 -4.94 -21.07
C ARG A 212 -1.65 -3.84 -20.05
N PRO A 213 -2.93 -3.61 -19.73
CA PRO A 213 -3.30 -2.60 -18.75
C PRO A 213 -2.70 -2.91 -17.38
N ILE A 214 -1.93 -1.95 -16.84
CA ILE A 214 -1.39 -2.00 -15.47
C ILE A 214 -1.66 -0.65 -14.82
N ARG A 215 -2.12 -0.67 -13.57
CA ARG A 215 -2.15 0.53 -12.73
C ARG A 215 -1.02 0.49 -11.72
N LEU A 216 -0.20 1.53 -11.68
CA LEU A 216 0.96 1.62 -10.79
C LEU A 216 0.91 2.91 -9.99
N LEU A 217 0.98 2.80 -8.68
CA LEU A 217 1.24 3.92 -7.78
C LEU A 217 2.63 3.73 -7.16
N ILE A 218 3.49 4.74 -7.28
CA ILE A 218 4.74 4.82 -6.53
C ILE A 218 4.72 6.04 -5.62
N GLU A 219 5.07 5.83 -4.36
CA GLU A 219 5.08 6.88 -3.35
C GLU A 219 6.47 7.00 -2.74
N THR A 220 6.92 8.20 -2.38
CA THR A 220 8.26 8.40 -1.77
C THR A 220 8.22 9.39 -0.61
N SER A 221 9.08 9.18 0.38
CA SER A 221 9.28 10.11 1.50
C SER A 221 10.19 11.29 1.09
N GLY A 222 9.87 12.48 1.60
CA GLY A 222 10.67 13.69 1.39
C GLY A 222 11.70 13.94 2.49
N LYS A 223 11.36 13.64 3.75
CA LYS A 223 12.25 13.79 4.89
C LYS A 223 13.02 12.51 5.18
N ARG A 224 14.28 12.67 5.58
CA ARG A 224 15.02 11.57 6.19
C ARG A 224 14.49 11.35 7.60
N GLY A 225 14.12 10.11 7.91
CA GLY A 225 13.90 9.71 9.29
C GLY A 225 15.24 9.47 9.99
N SER A 226 15.37 9.92 11.24
CA SER A 226 16.44 9.54 12.16
C SER A 226 15.90 8.57 13.20
N ARG A 227 16.64 7.50 13.53
CA ARG A 227 16.28 6.61 14.64
C ARG A 227 16.92 7.11 15.93
N PRO A 228 16.28 6.94 17.11
CA PRO A 228 16.93 7.20 18.39
C PRO A 228 18.25 6.43 18.50
N GLY A 229 19.33 7.10 18.89
CA GLY A 229 20.66 6.50 19.04
C GLY A 229 21.47 6.34 17.74
N GLN A 230 20.97 6.82 16.60
CA GLN A 230 21.68 6.76 15.32
C GLN A 230 22.86 7.73 15.29
N THR A 231 24.04 7.24 14.92
CA THR A 231 25.26 8.06 14.84
C THR A 231 25.39 8.75 13.48
N LYS A 232 26.22 9.79 13.38
CA LYS A 232 26.56 10.42 12.10
C LYS A 232 27.19 9.43 11.11
N GLN A 233 27.96 8.46 11.61
CA GLN A 233 28.55 7.41 10.78
C GLN A 233 27.48 6.48 10.19
N ASP A 234 26.45 6.16 10.96
CA ASP A 234 25.29 5.40 10.47
C ASP A 234 24.53 6.18 9.39
N ASP A 235 24.35 7.48 9.58
CA ASP A 235 23.70 8.36 8.61
C ASP A 235 24.46 8.43 7.28
N ASP A 236 25.77 8.62 7.33
CA ASP A 236 26.62 8.66 6.14
C ASP A 236 26.64 7.30 5.41
N ARG A 237 26.67 6.21 6.17
CA ARG A 237 26.56 4.85 5.61
C ARG A 237 25.22 4.64 4.92
N LEU A 238 24.10 4.96 5.57
CA LEU A 238 22.77 4.83 4.97
C LEU A 238 22.59 5.74 3.76
N LYS A 239 23.15 6.96 3.79
CA LYS A 239 23.16 7.87 2.63
C LYS A 239 23.86 7.24 1.43
N LYS A 240 24.99 6.55 1.66
CA LYS A 240 25.72 5.85 0.60
C LYS A 240 24.95 4.62 0.11
N LEU A 241 24.46 3.79 1.04
CA LEU A 241 23.74 2.56 0.73
C LEU A 241 22.45 2.85 -0.06
N ARG A 242 21.69 3.87 0.37
CA ARG A 242 20.42 4.28 -0.23
C ARG A 242 20.57 5.30 -1.37
N GLY A 243 21.79 5.57 -1.80
CA GLY A 243 22.06 6.43 -2.96
C GLY A 243 21.76 5.71 -4.28
N GLY A 244 21.51 6.49 -5.33
CA GLY A 244 21.22 5.98 -6.67
C GLY A 244 19.74 6.09 -7.04
N PRO A 245 19.27 5.28 -8.02
CA PRO A 245 17.89 5.30 -8.47
C PRO A 245 16.90 5.05 -7.33
N SER A 246 15.81 5.81 -7.37
CA SER A 246 14.76 5.86 -6.37
C SER A 246 13.40 5.54 -6.99
N GLY A 247 12.33 5.58 -6.17
CA GLY A 247 10.97 5.35 -6.65
C GLY A 247 10.58 6.30 -7.78
N SER A 248 11.03 7.55 -7.74
CA SER A 248 10.73 8.52 -8.81
C SER A 248 11.39 8.15 -10.15
N ASP A 249 12.57 7.54 -10.12
CA ASP A 249 13.26 7.11 -11.34
C ASP A 249 12.53 5.92 -11.98
N ILE A 250 12.14 4.94 -11.16
CA ILE A 250 11.32 3.81 -11.62
C ILE A 250 9.97 4.31 -12.15
N PHE A 251 9.31 5.22 -11.44
CA PHE A 251 8.05 5.81 -11.90
C PHE A 251 8.21 6.47 -13.27
N LYS A 252 9.23 7.31 -13.45
CA LYS A 252 9.47 8.00 -14.73
C LYS A 252 9.60 7.00 -15.87
N GLU A 253 10.45 5.99 -15.73
CA GLU A 253 10.66 4.99 -16.78
C GLU A 253 9.42 4.15 -17.09
N LEU A 254 8.67 3.74 -16.06
CA LEU A 254 7.48 2.91 -16.26
C LEU A 254 6.27 3.70 -16.77
N SER A 255 6.20 5.01 -16.48
CA SER A 255 5.15 5.90 -16.98
C SER A 255 5.20 6.12 -18.49
N GLU A 256 6.34 5.84 -19.12
CA GLU A 256 6.53 5.94 -20.57
C GLU A 256 6.07 4.66 -21.31
N LEU A 257 5.74 3.58 -20.58
CA LEU A 257 5.31 2.33 -21.19
C LEU A 257 3.85 2.37 -21.64
N PRO A 258 3.51 1.76 -22.80
CA PRO A 258 2.14 1.72 -23.28
C PRO A 258 1.23 0.95 -22.32
N GLN A 259 0.01 1.45 -22.08
CA GLN A 259 -0.99 0.82 -21.20
C GLN A 259 -0.61 0.75 -19.70
N VAL A 260 0.47 1.42 -19.27
CA VAL A 260 0.75 1.63 -17.85
C VAL A 260 0.13 2.94 -17.38
N GLY A 261 -0.96 2.84 -16.62
CA GLY A 261 -1.54 3.96 -15.87
C GLY A 261 -0.77 4.21 -14.58
N ALA A 262 0.30 5.00 -14.66
CA ALA A 262 1.16 5.32 -13.53
C ALA A 262 0.73 6.61 -12.81
N ALA A 263 0.81 6.60 -11.48
CA ALA A 263 0.68 7.76 -10.60
C ALA A 263 1.87 7.81 -9.64
N PHE A 264 2.22 9.03 -9.21
CA PHE A 264 3.32 9.27 -8.29
C PHE A 264 2.90 10.25 -7.19
N HIS A 265 3.37 10.02 -5.98
CA HIS A 265 3.23 10.99 -4.90
C HIS A 265 4.51 11.06 -4.06
N ARG A 266 5.02 12.28 -3.88
CA ARG A 266 6.10 12.56 -2.95
C ARG A 266 5.57 13.28 -1.72
N PHE A 267 5.70 12.66 -0.56
CA PHE A 267 5.34 13.27 0.71
C PHE A 267 6.51 14.11 1.24
N GLU A 268 6.59 15.37 0.80
CA GLU A 268 7.72 16.26 1.12
C GLU A 268 7.98 16.39 2.62
N ASP A 269 6.90 16.38 3.41
CA ASP A 269 6.96 16.60 4.85
C ASP A 269 7.06 15.32 5.68
N GLU A 270 7.01 14.15 5.06
CA GLU A 270 6.99 12.88 5.77
C GLU A 270 8.32 12.14 5.71
N SER A 271 8.60 11.45 6.80
CA SER A 271 9.68 10.47 6.87
C SER A 271 9.23 9.10 6.38
N HIS A 272 10.20 8.22 6.13
CA HIS A 272 9.96 6.81 5.76
C HIS A 272 8.90 6.11 6.63
N GLY A 273 8.90 6.36 7.95
CA GLY A 273 7.96 5.71 8.87
C GLY A 273 6.63 6.44 9.02
N SER A 274 6.63 7.78 8.95
CA SER A 274 5.43 8.58 9.20
C SER A 274 4.48 8.64 8.01
N MET A 275 4.96 8.39 6.79
CA MET A 275 4.11 8.35 5.59
C MET A 275 3.16 7.14 5.53
N ILE A 276 3.40 6.08 6.31
CA ILE A 276 2.68 4.80 6.18
C ILE A 276 1.15 4.91 6.22
N PRO A 277 0.51 5.59 7.20
CA PRO A 277 -0.94 5.76 7.18
C PRO A 277 -1.43 6.52 5.95
N LEU A 278 -0.64 7.47 5.44
CA LEU A 278 -1.00 8.27 4.25
C LEU A 278 -0.90 7.44 2.98
N THR A 279 0.15 6.62 2.84
CA THR A 279 0.34 5.77 1.65
C THR A 279 -0.71 4.67 1.57
N VAL A 280 -1.15 4.14 2.72
CA VAL A 280 -2.30 3.24 2.75
C VAL A 280 -3.54 3.97 2.23
N ALA A 281 -3.83 5.18 2.71
CA ALA A 281 -4.98 5.95 2.25
C ALA A 281 -4.94 6.25 0.74
N ASP A 282 -3.80 6.72 0.23
CA ASP A 282 -3.61 6.97 -1.20
C ASP A 282 -3.76 5.70 -2.04
N SER A 283 -3.20 4.59 -1.57
CA SER A 283 -3.34 3.29 -2.22
C SER A 283 -4.80 2.82 -2.30
N LEU A 284 -5.56 2.97 -1.22
CA LEU A 284 -6.99 2.61 -1.21
C LEU A 284 -7.79 3.48 -2.16
N ASN A 285 -7.56 4.80 -2.16
CA ASN A 285 -8.24 5.72 -3.09
C ASN A 285 -7.86 5.43 -4.56
N PHE A 286 -6.59 5.17 -4.82
CA PHE A 286 -6.09 4.81 -6.14
C PHE A 286 -6.73 3.51 -6.64
N ILE A 287 -6.65 2.44 -5.85
CA ILE A 287 -7.09 1.11 -6.27
C ILE A 287 -8.63 1.00 -6.32
N VAL A 288 -9.31 1.44 -5.26
CA VAL A 288 -10.76 1.23 -5.09
C VAL A 288 -11.56 2.28 -5.83
N LEU A 289 -11.18 3.57 -5.71
CA LEU A 289 -11.95 4.69 -6.24
C LEU A 289 -11.44 5.19 -7.59
N GLY A 290 -10.29 4.69 -8.08
CA GLY A 290 -9.68 5.18 -9.31
C GLY A 290 -9.08 6.59 -9.19
N GLN A 291 -8.87 7.08 -7.98
CA GLN A 291 -8.43 8.46 -7.74
C GLN A 291 -6.91 8.52 -7.58
N ASN A 292 -6.24 9.28 -8.44
CA ASN A 292 -4.80 9.54 -8.26
C ASN A 292 -4.57 10.40 -7.01
N PRO A 293 -3.46 10.21 -6.29
CA PRO A 293 -3.09 11.05 -5.16
C PRO A 293 -3.09 12.54 -5.53
N LYS A 294 -3.52 13.37 -4.59
CA LYS A 294 -3.50 14.83 -4.75
C LYS A 294 -2.18 15.38 -4.21
N GLY A 295 -1.13 15.30 -5.02
CA GLY A 295 0.15 15.97 -4.79
C GLY A 295 0.48 16.85 -5.99
N LYS A 296 1.13 18.00 -5.77
CA LYS A 296 1.68 18.81 -6.87
C LYS A 296 2.71 17.96 -7.61
N ASN A 297 2.33 17.41 -8.76
CA ASN A 297 3.29 17.18 -9.82
C ASN A 297 3.87 18.56 -10.12
N ASN A 298 5.15 18.78 -9.77
CA ASN A 298 5.87 19.96 -10.25
C ASN A 298 5.80 20.03 -11.77
#